data_AF-A0A7V9C1Z5-F1
#
_entry.id   AF-A0A7V9C1Z5-F1
#
_cell.length_a   1.000
_cell.length_b   1.000
_cell.length_c   1.000
_cell.angle_alpha   90.00
_cell.angle_beta   90.00
_cell.angle_gamma   90.00
#
_symmetry.space_group_name_H-M   'P 1'
#
loop_
_entity.id
_entity.type
_entity.pdbx_description
1 polymer ?
#
loop_
_entity_poly.entity_id
_entity_poly.type
_entity_poly.pdbx_seq_one_letter_code
_entity_poly.pdbx_strand_id
1 'polypeptide(L)'
;NWFVRGPFMLEGLICGVVGSAIAILMLLLAKEAALPVITDRLSTSSDIRAWPFVYVSAIILLVGVTVGAVGSGLTIRRFLNV
;
A
#
# COMPACT_ATOMS: atom_id res chain seq x y z
N ASN A 1 -0.66 -29.66 -9.64
CA ASN A 1 -0.75 -28.30 -10.24
C ASN A 1 -0.56 -27.14 -9.25
N TRP A 2 -0.09 -27.36 -8.01
CA TRP A 2 0.18 -26.27 -7.05
C TRP A 2 1.60 -25.67 -7.21
N PHE A 3 2.56 -26.48 -7.67
CA PHE A 3 3.96 -26.07 -7.86
C PHE A 3 4.14 -24.95 -8.91
N VAL A 4 3.25 -24.87 -9.92
CA VAL A 4 3.29 -23.81 -10.93
C VAL A 4 2.62 -22.52 -10.44
N ARG A 5 1.64 -22.61 -9.53
CA ARG A 5 0.90 -21.43 -9.04
C ARG A 5 1.65 -20.68 -7.93
N GLY A 6 2.46 -21.41 -7.15
CA GLY A 6 3.33 -20.85 -6.11
C GLY A 6 4.24 -19.71 -6.57
N PRO A 7 5.09 -19.89 -7.60
CA PRO A 7 6.03 -18.84 -8.04
C PRO A 7 5.32 -17.57 -8.55
N PHE A 8 4.23 -17.70 -9.30
CA PHE A 8 3.47 -16.53 -9.77
C PHE A 8 2.82 -15.77 -8.61
N MET A 9 2.25 -16.47 -7.63
CA MET A 9 1.65 -15.82 -6.47
C MET A 9 2.71 -15.12 -5.61
N LEU A 10 3.93 -15.67 -5.55
CA LEU A 10 5.08 -15.04 -4.90
C LEU A 10 5.51 -13.75 -5.60
N GLU A 11 5.61 -13.74 -6.94
CA GLU A 11 5.91 -12.51 -7.70
C GLU A 11 4.87 -11.40 -7.44
N GLY A 12 3.57 -11.76 -7.43
CA GLY A 12 2.51 -10.81 -7.12
C GLY A 12 2.63 -10.23 -5.71
N LEU A 13 2.96 -11.06 -4.72
CA LEU A 13 3.16 -10.63 -3.35
C LEU A 13 4.38 -9.71 -3.21
N ILE A 14 5.51 -10.06 -3.85
CA ILE A 14 6.72 -9.22 -3.86
C ILE A 14 6.43 -7.87 -4.50
N CYS A 15 5.73 -7.85 -5.65
CA CYS A 15 5.33 -6.62 -6.32
C CYS A 15 4.40 -5.77 -5.44
N GLY A 16 3.46 -6.41 -4.73
CA GLY A 16 2.57 -5.74 -3.76
C GLY A 16 3.33 -5.13 -2.58
N VAL A 17 4.31 -5.84 -2.02
CA VAL A 17 5.19 -5.32 -0.96
C VAL A 17 5.98 -4.11 -1.46
N VAL A 18 6.64 -4.22 -2.61
CA VAL A 18 7.46 -3.13 -3.18
C VAL A 18 6.59 -1.90 -3.49
N GLY A 19 5.43 -2.09 -4.10
CA GLY A 19 4.51 -1.00 -4.40
C GLY A 19 4.01 -0.30 -3.13
N SER A 20 3.70 -1.07 -2.07
CA SER A 20 3.30 -0.49 -0.79
C SER A 20 4.44 0.26 -0.10
N ALA A 21 5.68 -0.23 -0.18
CA ALA A 21 6.84 0.46 0.37
C ALA A 21 7.08 1.81 -0.33
N ILE A 22 6.95 1.85 -1.65
CA ILE A 22 7.02 3.10 -2.44
C ILE A 22 5.89 4.05 -2.02
N ALA A 23 4.66 3.56 -1.86
CA ALA A 23 3.53 4.37 -1.42
C ALA A 23 3.74 4.94 -0.01
N ILE A 24 4.31 4.18 0.93
CA ILE A 24 4.63 4.65 2.29
C ILE A 24 5.72 5.73 2.25
N LEU A 25 6.76 5.56 1.42
CA LEU A 25 7.79 6.58 1.22
C LEU A 25 7.19 7.88 0.67
N MET A 26 6.32 7.75 -0.33
CA MET A 26 5.64 8.89 -0.95
C MET A 26 4.68 9.58 0.03
N LEU A 27 3.97 8.82 0.87
CA LEU A 27 3.16 9.33 1.97
C LEU A 27 4.03 10.11 2.98
N LEU A 28 5.23 9.61 3.30
CA LEU A 28 6.14 10.28 4.23
C LEU A 28 6.60 11.62 3.66
N LEU A 29 7.00 11.68 2.39
CA LEU A 29 7.35 12.95 1.74
C LEU A 29 6.17 13.92 1.68
N ALA A 30 4.98 13.42 1.35
CA ALA A 30 3.76 14.21 1.33
C ALA A 30 3.42 14.77 2.72
N LYS A 31 3.62 14.00 3.80
CA LYS A 31 3.37 14.48 5.17
C LYS A 31 4.29 15.64 5.52
N GLU A 32 5.60 15.52 5.25
CA GLU A 32 6.59 16.55 5.63
C GLU A 32 6.37 17.84 4.85
N ALA A 33 5.91 17.74 3.59
CA ALA A 33 5.58 18.90 2.77
C ALA A 33 4.20 19.51 3.10
N ALA A 34 3.19 18.68 3.39
CA ALA A 34 1.81 19.13 3.57
C ALA A 34 1.52 19.61 5.00
N LEU A 35 2.07 18.95 6.03
CA LEU A 35 1.85 19.35 7.43
C LEU A 35 2.17 20.83 7.69
N PRO A 36 3.35 21.39 7.33
CA PRO A 36 3.66 22.79 7.63
C PRO A 36 2.70 23.76 6.95
N VAL A 37 2.29 23.48 5.71
CA VAL A 37 1.32 24.30 4.96
C VAL A 37 -0.05 24.29 5.63
N ILE A 38 -0.46 23.14 6.17
CA ILE A 38 -1.76 22.98 6.85
C ILE A 38 -1.70 23.65 8.23
N THR A 39 -0.65 23.42 9.03
CA THR A 39 -0.52 23.99 10.38
C THR A 39 -0.40 25.51 10.37
N ASP A 40 0.29 26.09 9.38
CA ASP A 40 0.37 27.55 9.23
C ASP A 40 -0.98 28.19 8.94
N ARG A 41 -1.89 27.45 8.30
CA ARG A 41 -3.23 27.93 7.91
C ARG A 41 -4.31 27.63 8.96
N LEU A 42 -4.06 26.68 9.86
CA LEU A 42 -5.03 26.18 10.85
C LEU A 42 -4.67 26.54 12.31
N SER A 43 -3.97 27.65 12.53
CA SER A 43 -3.55 28.20 13.82
C SER A 43 -4.66 28.47 14.86
N THR A 44 -5.89 27.98 14.68
CA THR A 44 -7.04 28.21 15.58
C THR A 44 -7.80 26.94 15.98
N SER A 45 -7.59 25.78 15.37
CA SER A 45 -8.37 24.57 15.69
C SER A 45 -7.52 23.49 16.39
N SER A 46 -7.55 23.49 17.72
CA SER A 46 -6.88 22.52 18.59
C SER A 46 -7.44 21.09 18.54
N ASP A 47 -8.44 20.81 17.70
CA ASP A 47 -9.14 19.53 17.66
C ASP A 47 -8.77 18.63 16.46
N ILE A 48 -7.79 19.04 15.66
CA ILE A 48 -7.36 18.25 14.49
C ILE A 48 -6.30 17.25 14.93
N ARG A 49 -6.74 16.04 15.26
CA ARG A 49 -5.87 14.91 15.56
C ARG A 49 -5.62 14.09 14.30
N ALA A 50 -4.41 14.18 13.76
CA ALA A 50 -3.98 13.29 12.70
C ALA A 50 -3.91 11.84 13.21
N TRP A 51 -4.30 10.88 12.36
CA TRP A 51 -4.10 9.47 12.67
C TRP A 51 -2.61 9.14 12.74
N PRO A 52 -2.19 8.26 13.68
CA PRO A 52 -0.79 7.90 13.78
C PRO A 52 -0.31 7.27 12.49
N PHE A 53 0.84 7.74 12.01
CA PHE A 53 1.45 7.33 10.74
C PHE A 53 1.59 5.80 10.63
N VAL A 54 1.86 5.12 11.74
CA VAL A 54 1.99 3.66 11.84
C VAL A 54 0.72 2.94 11.39
N TYR A 55 -0.48 3.43 11.74
CA TYR A 55 -1.73 2.78 11.32
C TYR A 55 -1.97 2.94 9.83
N VAL A 56 -1.72 4.14 9.30
CA VAL A 56 -1.92 4.43 7.87
C VAL A 56 -0.93 3.62 7.03
N SER A 57 0.35 3.56 7.43
CA SER A 57 1.35 2.76 6.72
C SER A 57 1.07 1.27 6.78
N ALA A 58 0.59 0.75 7.93
CA ALA A 58 0.19 -0.65 8.06
C ALA A 58 -0.99 -0.99 7.13
N ILE A 59 -1.99 -0.10 7.02
CA ILE A 59 -3.13 -0.29 6.10
C ILE A 59 -2.64 -0.29 4.65
N ILE A 60 -1.76 0.65 4.26
CA ILE A 60 -1.20 0.71 2.90
C ILE A 60 -0.43 -0.58 2.57
N LEU A 61 0.37 -1.09 3.52
CA LEU A 61 1.10 -2.34 3.35
C LEU A 61 0.14 -3.52 3.15
N LEU A 62 -0.87 -3.65 4.02
CA LEU A 62 -1.85 -4.71 3.95
C LEU A 62 -2.63 -4.68 2.63
N VAL A 63 -3.08 -3.49 2.19
CA VAL A 63 -3.78 -3.31 0.93
C VAL A 63 -2.86 -3.61 -0.26
N GLY A 64 -1.63 -3.12 -0.27
CA GLY A 64 -0.70 -3.38 -1.37
C GLY A 64 -0.35 -4.86 -1.53
N VAL A 65 -0.13 -5.56 -0.42
CA VAL A 65 0.13 -7.01 -0.43
C VAL A 65 -1.09 -7.80 -0.87
N THR A 66 -2.28 -7.48 -0.35
CA THR A 66 -3.52 -8.18 -0.74
C THR A 66 -3.85 -7.94 -2.20
N VAL A 67 -3.71 -6.71 -2.71
CA VAL A 67 -3.91 -6.40 -4.13
C VAL A 67 -2.87 -7.13 -5.00
N GLY A 68 -1.60 -7.18 -4.60
CA GLY A 68 -0.56 -7.91 -5.33
C GLY A 68 -0.81 -9.42 -5.39
N ALA A 69 -1.21 -10.02 -4.27
CA ALA A 69 -1.57 -11.43 -4.20
C ALA A 69 -2.83 -11.74 -5.04
N VAL A 70 -3.87 -10.91 -4.95
CA VAL A 70 -5.13 -11.08 -5.69
C VAL A 70 -4.92 -10.87 -7.19
N GLY A 71 -4.15 -9.85 -7.60
CA GLY A 71 -3.85 -9.58 -9.01
C GLY A 71 -3.09 -10.72 -9.68
N SER A 72 -2.12 -11.32 -8.99
CA SER A 72 -1.43 -12.52 -9.48
C SER A 72 -2.36 -13.73 -9.56
N GLY A 73 -3.21 -13.94 -8.54
CA GLY A 73 -4.21 -15.01 -8.52
C GLY A 73 -5.33 -14.87 -9.57
N LEU A 74 -5.65 -13.65 -10.00
CA LEU A 74 -6.59 -13.40 -11.10
C LEU A 74 -5.98 -13.73 -12.46
N THR A 75 -4.70 -13.38 -12.64
CA THR A 75 -3.96 -13.63 -13.87
C THR A 75 -3.83 -15.14 -14.14
N ILE A 76 -3.50 -15.93 -13.12
CA ILE A 76 -3.40 -17.39 -13.25
C ILE A 76 -4.76 -18.03 -13.60
N ARG A 77 -5.88 -17.50 -13.08
CA ARG A 77 -7.24 -18.01 -13.36
C ARG A 77 -7.68 -17.76 -14.81
N ARG A 78 -7.16 -16.71 -15.45
CA ARG A 78 -7.48 -16.34 -16.83
C ARG A 78 -6.68 -17.18 -17.85
N PHE A 79 -5.41 -17.46 -17.57
CA PHE A 79 -4.51 -18.16 -18.51
C PHE A 79 -4.50 -19.69 -18.40
N LEU A 80 -5.11 -20.26 -17.35
CA LEU A 80 -5.23 -21.73 -17.17
C LEU A 80 -6.63 -22.27 -17.49
N ASN A 81 -7.49 -21.50 -18.16
CA ASN A 81 -8.69 -22.03 -18.84
C ASN A 81 -8.32 -22.53 -20.25
N VAL A 82 -7.44 -23.54 -20.27
CA VAL A 82 -7.22 -24.52 -21.36
C VAL A 82 -6.95 -25.87 -20.72
#